data_AF-A0AAW4PG34-F1
#
_entry.id   AF-A0AAW4PG34-F1
#
_cell.length_a   1.000
_cell.length_b   1.000
_cell.length_c   1.000
_cell.angle_alpha   90.00
_cell.angle_beta   90.00
_cell.angle_gamma   90.00
#
_symmetry.space_group_name_H-M   'P 1'
#
loop_
_entity.id
_entity.type
_entity.pdbx_description
1 polymer ?
#
loop_
_entity_poly.entity_id
_entity_poly.type
_entity_poly.pdbx_seq_one_letter_code
_entity_poly.pdbx_strand_id
1 'polypeptide(L)'
;MVTTQANPQERIARDRLTQRPHFLGVDGGNAAHYWDSYEYAVVVIDEDLNAEKFDFDETPCQTLRDWCEHTRQKRGWDVGPHVGGSLVGDLVRGVEA
;
A
#
# COMPACT_ATOMS: atom_id res chain seq x y z
N MET A 1 0.16 -4.91 -27.90
CA MET A 1 0.17 -5.38 -26.50
C MET A 1 1.16 -4.54 -25.75
N VAL A 2 0.71 -3.56 -24.97
CA VAL A 2 1.59 -2.84 -24.04
C VAL A 2 1.81 -3.79 -22.87
N THR A 3 2.92 -4.51 -22.88
CA THR A 3 3.48 -5.00 -21.63
C THR A 3 3.97 -3.77 -20.91
N THR A 4 3.11 -3.16 -20.09
CA THR A 4 3.54 -2.20 -19.07
C THR A 4 4.70 -2.89 -18.38
N GLN A 5 5.93 -2.39 -18.56
CA GLN A 5 7.08 -2.88 -17.79
C GLN A 5 6.62 -2.87 -16.34
N ALA A 6 6.47 -4.06 -15.74
CA ALA A 6 6.08 -4.17 -14.36
C ALA A 6 7.07 -3.30 -13.58
N ASN A 7 6.58 -2.22 -12.98
CA ASN A 7 7.40 -1.33 -12.17
C ASN A 7 8.21 -2.23 -11.22
N PRO A 8 9.55 -2.14 -11.14
CA PRO A 8 10.35 -3.00 -10.27
C PRO A 8 9.78 -3.10 -8.85
N GLN A 9 9.20 -2.02 -8.34
CA GLN A 9 8.46 -1.99 -7.08
C GLN A 9 7.24 -2.93 -7.07
N GLU A 10 6.39 -2.91 -8.11
CA GLU A 10 5.24 -3.82 -8.21
C GLU A 10 5.69 -5.29 -8.28
N ARG A 11 6.81 -5.59 -8.95
CA ARG A 11 7.35 -6.96 -9.00
C ARG A 11 7.76 -7.44 -7.61
N ILE A 12 8.40 -6.58 -6.84
CA ILE A 12 8.84 -6.88 -5.47
C ILE A 12 7.63 -7.02 -4.53
N ALA A 13 6.62 -6.16 -4.66
CA ALA A 13 5.39 -6.28 -3.89
C ALA A 13 4.72 -7.64 -4.11
N ARG A 14 4.66 -8.11 -5.37
CA ARG A 14 4.09 -9.43 -5.72
C ARG A 14 4.92 -10.62 -5.24
N ASP A 15 6.22 -10.44 -5.02
CA ASP A 15 7.09 -11.47 -4.45
C ASP A 15 6.91 -11.56 -2.92
N ARG A 16 6.63 -10.42 -2.28
CA ARG A 16 6.49 -10.30 -0.83
C ARG A 16 5.08 -10.56 -0.30
N LEU A 17 4.07 -10.39 -1.16
CA LEU A 17 2.66 -10.58 -0.81
C LEU A 17 2.10 -11.81 -1.51
N THR A 18 1.25 -12.53 -0.79
CA THR A 18 0.68 -13.81 -1.21
C THR A 18 -0.34 -13.61 -2.32
N GLN A 19 -1.09 -12.52 -2.30
CA GLN A 19 -2.02 -12.17 -3.38
C GLN A 19 -1.51 -10.99 -4.21
N ARG A 20 -2.32 -10.61 -5.21
CA ARG A 20 -1.99 -9.52 -6.10
C ARG A 20 -2.13 -8.20 -5.32
N PRO A 21 -1.03 -7.48 -5.07
CA PRO A 21 -1.04 -6.29 -4.24
C PRO A 21 -1.83 -5.15 -4.91
N HIS A 22 -2.54 -4.38 -4.10
CA HIS A 22 -3.20 -3.15 -4.49
C HIS A 22 -2.27 -1.96 -4.27
N PHE A 23 -2.01 -1.18 -5.32
CA PHE A 23 -1.20 0.03 -5.21
C PHE A 23 -1.98 1.13 -4.48
N LEU A 24 -1.40 1.68 -3.40
CA LEU A 24 -2.03 2.73 -2.59
C LEU A 24 -1.60 4.14 -3.01
N GLY A 25 -0.31 4.33 -3.29
CA GLY A 25 0.28 5.64 -3.57
C GLY A 25 1.78 5.67 -3.30
N VAL A 26 2.39 6.85 -3.48
CA VAL A 26 3.80 7.11 -3.18
C VAL A 26 3.88 8.17 -2.10
N ASP A 27 4.59 7.89 -1.01
CA ASP A 27 4.74 8.84 0.09
C ASP A 27 5.74 9.97 -0.25
N GLY A 28 5.84 10.97 0.61
CA GLY A 28 6.75 12.11 0.44
C GLY A 28 8.24 11.72 0.38
N GLY A 29 8.59 10.51 0.81
CA GLY A 29 9.91 9.91 0.68
C GLY A 29 10.12 9.08 -0.59
N ASN A 30 9.23 9.20 -1.59
CA ASN A 30 9.30 8.46 -2.85
C ASN A 30 9.19 6.92 -2.68
N ALA A 31 8.63 6.44 -1.57
CA ALA A 31 8.37 5.01 -1.37
C ALA A 31 6.96 4.65 -1.82
N ALA A 32 6.85 3.57 -2.59
CA ALA A 32 5.60 3.04 -3.09
C ALA A 32 4.94 2.12 -2.05
N HIS A 33 3.68 2.38 -1.74
CA HIS A 33 2.90 1.60 -0.80
C HIS A 33 1.97 0.64 -1.54
N TYR A 34 2.02 -0.63 -1.16
CA TYR A 34 1.23 -1.73 -1.71
C TYR A 34 0.51 -2.45 -0.58
N TRP A 35 -0.77 -2.75 -0.75
CA TRP A 35 -1.59 -3.42 0.26
C TRP A 35 -2.10 -4.77 -0.21
N ASP A 36 -2.17 -5.72 0.72
CA ASP A 36 -2.81 -7.01 0.54
C ASP A 36 -3.99 -7.16 1.51
N SER A 37 -5.18 -7.42 0.95
CA SER A 37 -6.41 -7.59 1.71
C SER A 37 -6.53 -8.93 2.42
N TYR A 38 -5.78 -9.95 1.97
CA TYR A 38 -5.84 -11.29 2.53
C TYR A 38 -4.93 -11.41 3.76
N GLU A 39 -3.73 -10.88 3.68
CA GLU A 39 -2.76 -10.83 4.78
C GLU A 39 -2.98 -9.63 5.72
N TYR A 40 -3.84 -8.67 5.34
CA TYR A 40 -4.00 -7.40 6.06
C TYR A 40 -2.65 -6.73 6.32
N ALA A 41 -1.82 -6.67 5.28
CA ALA A 41 -0.46 -6.17 5.36
C ALA A 41 -0.18 -5.15 4.27
N VAL A 42 0.70 -4.19 4.57
CA VAL A 42 1.21 -3.21 3.62
C VAL A 42 2.69 -3.44 3.41
N VAL A 43 3.11 -3.51 2.15
CA VAL A 43 4.51 -3.47 1.76
C VAL A 43 4.85 -2.07 1.27
N VAL A 44 5.88 -1.49 1.88
CA VAL A 44 6.45 -0.21 1.48
C VAL A 44 7.75 -0.50 0.74
N ILE A 45 7.91 0.10 -0.45
CA ILE A 45 9.06 -0.13 -1.31
C ILE A 45 9.70 1.20 -1.65
N ASP A 46 10.89 1.45 -1.12
CA ASP A 46 11.58 2.71 -1.33
C ASP A 46 12.24 2.82 -2.73
N GLU A 47 12.91 3.94 -3.00
CA GLU A 47 13.60 4.19 -4.27
C GLU A 47 14.77 3.24 -4.52
N ASP A 48 15.45 2.79 -3.46
CA ASP A 48 16.51 1.78 -3.48
C ASP A 48 15.95 0.34 -3.58
N LEU A 49 14.64 0.19 -3.77
CA LEU A 49 13.94 -1.09 -3.93
C LEU A 49 13.99 -1.98 -2.67
N ASN A 50 14.21 -1.42 -1.49
CA ASN A 50 14.03 -2.16 -0.24
C ASN A 50 12.54 -2.26 0.07
N ALA A 51 12.09 -3.48 0.31
CA ALA A 51 10.71 -3.76 0.66
C ALA A 51 10.61 -4.08 2.15
N GLU A 52 9.82 -3.28 2.85
CA GLU A 52 9.44 -3.50 4.24
C GLU A 52 7.97 -3.88 4.31
N LYS A 53 7.68 -5.05 4.87
CA LYS A 53 6.32 -5.52 5.12
C LYS A 53 5.88 -5.08 6.52
N PHE A 54 4.67 -4.55 6.60
CA PHE A 54 4.02 -4.11 7.83
C PHE A 54 2.66 -4.79 7.94
N ASP A 55 2.52 -5.70 8.88
CA ASP A 55 1.27 -6.38 9.18
C ASP A 55 0.40 -5.48 10.10
N PHE A 56 -0.89 -5.34 9.81
CA PHE A 56 -1.81 -4.51 10.62
C PHE A 56 -2.08 -5.08 12.01
N ASP A 57 -1.83 -6.37 12.23
CA ASP A 57 -1.92 -6.99 13.56
C ASP A 57 -0.74 -6.58 14.46
N GLU A 58 0.44 -6.41 13.88
CA GLU A 58 1.67 -6.07 14.62
C GLU A 58 1.89 -4.55 14.75
N THR A 59 1.17 -3.76 13.96
CA THR A 59 1.27 -2.30 13.97
C THR A 59 0.09 -1.66 14.71
N PRO A 60 0.27 -0.47 15.31
CA PRO A 60 -0.85 0.29 15.88
C PRO A 60 -1.90 0.70 14.83
N CYS A 61 -1.59 0.53 13.56
CA CYS A 61 -2.47 0.78 12.43
C CYS A 61 -3.35 -0.45 12.15
N GLN A 62 -4.42 -0.63 12.93
CA GLN A 62 -5.32 -1.79 12.76
C GLN A 62 -6.14 -1.76 11.45
N THR A 63 -6.10 -0.66 10.69
CA THR A 63 -6.83 -0.52 9.45
C THR A 63 -5.98 0.19 8.39
N LEU A 64 -6.26 -0.07 7.12
CA LEU A 64 -5.66 0.65 6.00
C LEU A 64 -5.86 2.17 6.08
N ARG A 65 -7.01 2.59 6.63
CA ARG A 65 -7.29 4.00 6.87
C ARG A 65 -6.30 4.58 7.89
N ASP A 66 -6.11 3.89 9.01
CA ASP A 66 -5.15 4.32 10.04
C ASP A 66 -3.74 4.39 9.46
N TRP A 67 -3.33 3.39 8.67
CA TRP A 67 -2.05 3.40 7.97
C TRP A 67 -1.88 4.60 7.03
N CYS A 68 -2.92 4.92 6.27
CA CYS A 68 -2.90 6.05 5.36
C CYS A 68 -2.83 7.39 6.11
N GLU A 69 -3.57 7.53 7.21
CA GLU A 69 -3.52 8.72 8.08
C GLU A 69 -2.15 8.84 8.77
N HIS A 70 -1.58 7.72 9.23
CA HIS A 70 -0.25 7.64 9.83
C HIS A 70 0.84 8.07 8.85
N THR A 71 0.82 7.51 7.63
CA THR A 71 1.78 7.83 6.56
C THR A 71 1.65 9.29 6.15
N ARG A 72 0.41 9.79 6.01
CA ARG A 72 0.14 11.20 5.72
C ARG A 72 0.72 12.12 6.78
N GLN A 73 0.57 11.79 8.07
CA GLN A 73 1.06 12.62 9.17
C GLN A 73 2.58 12.59 9.32
N LYS A 74 3.20 11.43 9.11
CA LYS A 74 4.66 11.26 9.28
C LYS A 74 5.49 11.68 8.08
N ARG A 75 5.10 11.24 6.88
CA ARG A 75 5.90 11.42 5.66
C ARG A 75 5.22 12.30 4.62
N GLY A 76 3.89 12.44 4.70
CA GLY A 76 3.11 13.07 3.65
C GLY A 76 2.99 12.14 2.43
N TRP A 77 2.13 12.52 1.49
CA TRP A 77 1.98 11.78 0.24
C TRP A 77 2.41 12.67 -0.91
N ASP A 78 3.31 12.19 -1.76
CA ASP A 78 3.76 12.89 -2.96
C ASP A 78 2.77 12.61 -4.11
N VAL A 79 2.56 11.33 -4.39
CA VAL A 79 1.43 10.86 -5.17
C VAL A 79 0.37 10.47 -4.17
N GLY A 80 -0.61 11.36 -4.02
CA GLY A 80 -1.71 11.26 -3.06
C GLY A 80 -2.21 9.81 -2.98
N PRO A 81 -2.45 9.31 -1.76
CA PRO A 81 -3.02 7.99 -1.66
C PRO A 81 -4.36 8.09 -2.37
N HIS A 82 -4.75 7.11 -3.17
CA HIS A 82 -6.13 7.04 -3.70
C HIS A 82 -7.16 6.76 -2.57
N VAL A 83 -6.92 7.33 -1.39
CA VAL A 83 -7.54 7.17 -0.08
C VAL A 83 -7.98 8.57 0.39
N GLY A 84 -8.67 9.29 -0.50
CA GLY A 84 -9.01 10.70 -0.30
C GLY A 84 -10.13 11.20 -1.19
N GLY A 85 -11.14 10.36 -1.51
CA GLY A 85 -12.32 10.86 -2.22
C GLY A 85 -13.46 9.87 -2.50
N SER A 86 -13.21 8.56 -2.68
CA SER A 86 -14.32 7.64 -3.03
C SER A 86 -14.12 6.15 -2.73
N LEU A 87 -12.88 5.68 -2.48
CA LEU A 87 -12.60 4.23 -2.39
C LEU A 87 -12.57 3.63 -0.96
N VAL A 88 -12.51 4.43 0.11
CA VAL A 88 -12.47 3.89 1.49
C VAL A 88 -13.74 3.12 1.84
N GLY A 89 -14.90 3.57 1.34
CA GLY A 89 -16.16 2.85 1.53
C GLY A 89 -16.25 1.56 0.71
N ASP A 90 -15.54 1.46 -0.41
CA ASP A 90 -15.58 0.29 -1.30
C ASP A 90 -14.58 -0.78 -0.86
N LEU A 91 -13.40 -0.36 -0.39
CA LEU A 91 -12.36 -1.26 0.12
C LEU A 91 -12.71 -1.84 1.51
N VAL A 92 -13.32 -1.03 2.39
CA VAL A 92 -13.87 -1.52 3.67
C VAL A 92 -15.12 -2.39 3.42
N ARG A 93 -15.92 -2.13 2.38
CA ARG A 93 -16.99 -3.07 1.99
C ARG A 93 -16.49 -4.40 1.42
N GLY A 94 -15.28 -4.43 0.84
CA GLY A 94 -14.64 -5.66 0.39
C GLY A 94 -14.06 -6.51 1.52
N VAL A 95 -13.90 -5.94 2.72
CA VAL A 95 -13.32 -6.60 3.90
C VAL A 95 -14.37 -7.17 4.85
N GLU A 96 -15.64 -6.79 4.67
CA GLU A 96 -16.79 -7.27 5.47
C GLU A 96 -17.74 -8.20 4.68
N ALA A 97 -17.26 -8.93 3.67
CA ALA A 97 -18.06 -9.87 2.87
C ALA A 97 -17.68 -11.34 3.12
#